data_AF-A0A5B7RDJ1-F1
#
_entry.id   AF-A0A5B7RDJ1-F1
#
_cell.length_a   1.000
_cell.length_b   1.000
_cell.length_c   1.000
_cell.angle_alpha   90.00
_cell.angle_beta   90.00
_cell.angle_gamma   90.00
#
_symmetry.space_group_name_H-M   'P 1'
#
loop_
_entity.id
_entity.type
_entity.pdbx_description
1 polymer ?
#
loop_
_entity_poly.entity_id
_entity_poly.type
_entity_poly.pdbx_seq_one_letter_code
_entity_poly.pdbx_strand_id
1 'polypeptide(L)'
;MPHVRPWSTVESALRDSDAGMRDADNAAKHGVAVKTIRRWRRLYQRQGQLRGQTHLAPDCPRCGNGILADAEYAELLGWYLGDGHITLGRRGVHNLHVVNDRQYRDDNARLRDIMSIVKPGGRPHTRDVPGAVVTTVSWKHWPCLFPQHGPGRKHDRPIVLDDWQRRVVEANPAAFLRGLFHSDGCRVRNWATRPVAGGLKRYDYPRWQFTNVSADIRELCCWGLDLVEVPWRQSRWNCISVSRREAVARLDELIGPKT
;
A
#
# COMPACT_ATOMS: atom_id res chain seq x y z
N MET A 1 -52.25 3.21 4.91
CA MET A 1 -52.07 2.02 5.75
C MET A 1 -50.59 1.68 5.86
N PRO A 2 -50.02 1.55 7.06
CA PRO A 2 -48.65 1.09 7.22
C PRO A 2 -48.57 -0.37 6.75
N HIS A 3 -47.87 -0.63 5.65
CA HIS A 3 -47.52 -1.98 5.24
C HIS A 3 -46.54 -2.57 6.25
N VAL A 4 -47.05 -3.14 7.33
CA VAL A 4 -46.26 -3.92 8.29
C VAL A 4 -45.94 -5.25 7.61
N ARG A 5 -44.66 -5.49 7.35
CA ARG A 5 -44.20 -6.79 6.83
C ARG A 5 -44.03 -7.77 7.99
N PRO A 6 -44.25 -9.08 7.77
CA PRO A 6 -43.98 -10.09 8.78
C PRO A 6 -42.54 -9.97 9.30
N TRP A 7 -42.37 -10.13 10.61
CA TRP A 7 -41.05 -10.06 11.24
C TRP A 7 -40.07 -11.10 10.67
N SER A 8 -40.57 -12.28 10.30
CA SER A 8 -39.81 -13.34 9.63
C SER A 8 -39.18 -12.88 8.30
N THR A 9 -39.87 -12.04 7.52
CA THR A 9 -39.32 -11.45 6.30
C THR A 9 -38.22 -10.45 6.60
N VAL A 10 -38.40 -9.63 7.65
CA VAL A 10 -37.40 -8.65 8.08
C VAL A 10 -36.13 -9.36 8.55
N GLU A 11 -36.25 -10.40 9.38
CA GLU A 11 -35.12 -11.19 9.84
C GLU A 11 -34.38 -11.91 8.72
N SER A 12 -35.12 -12.54 7.79
CA SER A 12 -34.52 -13.25 6.65
C SER A 12 -33.75 -12.27 5.75
N ALA A 13 -34.33 -11.09 5.47
CA ALA A 13 -33.68 -10.04 4.70
C ALA A 13 -32.43 -9.46 5.40
N LEU A 14 -32.45 -9.36 6.74
CA LEU A 14 -31.30 -8.94 7.52
C LEU A 14 -30.19 -10.00 7.52
N ARG A 15 -30.53 -11.29 7.68
CA ARG A 15 -29.57 -12.41 7.56
C ARG A 15 -28.90 -12.46 6.19
N ASP A 16 -29.66 -12.29 5.12
CA ASP A 16 -29.10 -12.21 3.76
C ASP A 16 -28.20 -10.98 3.58
N SER A 17 -28.54 -9.86 4.23
CA SER A 17 -27.68 -8.66 4.23
C SER A 17 -26.37 -8.93 4.97
N ASP A 18 -26.40 -9.67 6.08
CA ASP A 18 -25.22 -10.04 6.86
C ASP A 18 -24.36 -11.09 6.14
N ALA A 19 -24.97 -11.95 5.33
CA ALA A 19 -24.29 -12.87 4.42
C ALA A 19 -23.71 -12.18 3.15
N GLY A 20 -23.79 -10.85 3.06
CA GLY A 20 -23.17 -10.08 1.96
C GLY A 20 -23.98 -10.01 0.66
N MET A 21 -25.25 -10.41 0.66
CA MET A 21 -26.13 -10.31 -0.51
C MET A 21 -26.32 -8.84 -0.94
N ARG A 22 -26.30 -8.57 -2.25
CA ARG A 22 -26.54 -7.21 -2.78
C ARG A 22 -27.95 -6.77 -2.44
N ASP A 23 -28.13 -5.48 -2.10
CA ASP A 23 -29.44 -4.92 -1.73
C ASP A 23 -30.52 -5.15 -2.81
N ALA A 24 -30.14 -5.19 -4.09
CA ALA A 24 -31.06 -5.42 -5.21
C ALA A 24 -31.54 -6.89 -5.27
N ASP A 25 -30.62 -7.84 -5.10
CA ASP A 25 -30.95 -9.27 -5.09
C ASP A 25 -31.77 -9.63 -3.84
N ASN A 26 -31.43 -9.03 -2.70
CA ASN A 26 -32.17 -9.16 -1.45
C ASN A 26 -33.59 -8.57 -1.60
N ALA A 27 -33.71 -7.38 -2.17
CA ALA A 27 -35.00 -6.77 -2.47
C ALA A 27 -35.88 -7.65 -3.37
N ALA A 28 -35.30 -8.22 -4.44
CA ALA A 28 -35.99 -9.14 -5.33
C ALA A 28 -36.42 -10.43 -4.60
N LYS A 29 -35.51 -11.06 -3.84
CA LYS A 29 -35.78 -12.27 -3.06
C LYS A 29 -36.93 -12.10 -2.07
N HIS A 30 -37.00 -10.95 -1.42
CA HIS A 30 -38.00 -10.66 -0.37
C HIS A 30 -39.22 -9.90 -0.87
N GLY A 31 -39.35 -9.67 -2.18
CA GLY A 31 -40.50 -8.97 -2.77
C GLY A 31 -40.70 -7.55 -2.22
N VAL A 32 -39.61 -6.84 -1.92
CA VAL A 32 -39.64 -5.49 -1.37
C VAL A 32 -38.79 -4.53 -2.18
N ALA A 33 -39.03 -3.23 -2.03
CA ALA A 33 -38.17 -2.22 -2.64
C ALA A 33 -36.79 -2.20 -1.97
N VAL A 34 -35.74 -1.90 -2.75
CA VAL A 34 -34.36 -1.69 -2.25
C VAL A 34 -34.30 -0.69 -1.10
N LYS A 35 -35.13 0.37 -1.14
CA LYS A 35 -35.24 1.36 -0.07
C LYS A 35 -35.70 0.76 1.27
N THR A 36 -36.50 -0.30 1.22
CA THR A 36 -37.03 -1.01 2.38
C THR A 36 -35.93 -1.84 3.05
N ILE A 37 -35.15 -2.58 2.28
CA ILE A 37 -33.94 -3.28 2.76
C ILE A 37 -33.00 -2.29 3.47
N ARG A 38 -32.71 -1.15 2.83
CA ARG A 38 -31.87 -0.09 3.42
C ARG A 38 -32.48 0.53 4.68
N ARG A 39 -33.81 0.63 4.77
CA ARG A 39 -34.52 1.13 5.96
C ARG A 39 -34.41 0.14 7.13
N TRP A 40 -34.69 -1.14 6.91
CA TRP A 40 -34.56 -2.18 7.93
C TRP A 40 -33.14 -2.27 8.46
N ARG A 41 -32.14 -2.26 7.57
CA ARG A 41 -30.73 -2.20 7.96
C ARG A 41 -30.42 -1.00 8.85
N ARG A 42 -30.96 0.19 8.55
CA ARG A 42 -30.75 1.42 9.36
C ARG A 42 -31.42 1.35 10.73
N LEU A 43 -32.62 0.76 10.82
CA LEU A 43 -33.33 0.58 12.09
C LEU A 43 -32.63 -0.45 12.98
N TYR A 44 -32.20 -1.58 12.40
CA TYR A 44 -31.41 -2.61 13.08
C TYR A 44 -30.10 -2.08 13.66
N GLN A 45 -29.38 -1.24 12.91
CA GLN A 45 -28.19 -0.53 13.40
C GLN A 45 -28.48 0.42 14.58
N ARG A 46 -29.62 1.12 14.56
CA ARG A 46 -30.02 2.03 15.65
C ARG A 46 -30.37 1.27 16.92
N GLN A 47 -30.78 0.01 16.79
CA GLN A 47 -31.08 -0.90 17.90
C GLN A 47 -29.83 -1.61 18.45
N GLY A 48 -28.63 -1.24 18.01
CA GLY A 48 -27.37 -1.71 18.60
C GLY A 48 -26.95 -3.12 18.19
N GLN A 49 -27.66 -3.76 17.26
CA GLN A 49 -27.26 -5.07 16.75
C GLN A 49 -26.14 -4.92 15.72
N LEU A 50 -25.02 -5.62 15.97
CA LEU A 50 -23.80 -5.61 15.18
C LEU A 50 -24.09 -5.88 13.70
N ARG A 51 -23.45 -5.12 12.80
CA ARG A 51 -23.54 -5.34 11.36
C ARG A 51 -22.58 -6.44 10.90
N GLY A 52 -23.08 -7.34 10.04
CA GLY A 52 -22.30 -8.17 9.12
C GLY A 52 -21.58 -7.36 8.04
N GLN A 53 -20.61 -6.53 8.45
CA GLN A 53 -19.56 -5.96 7.59
C GLN A 53 -18.18 -6.48 7.98
N THR A 54 -18.11 -7.48 8.85
CA THR A 54 -16.86 -8.13 9.29
C THR A 54 -16.04 -8.59 8.08
N HIS A 55 -16.69 -9.07 7.01
CA HIS A 55 -16.01 -9.43 5.75
C HIS A 55 -15.33 -8.26 5.01
N LEU A 56 -15.70 -7.00 5.26
CA LEU A 56 -15.09 -5.79 4.66
C LEU A 56 -14.08 -5.12 5.60
N ALA A 57 -14.05 -5.53 6.86
CA ALA A 57 -13.12 -5.10 7.88
C ALA A 57 -12.35 -6.34 8.34
N PRO A 58 -11.38 -6.82 7.54
CA PRO A 58 -10.58 -7.98 7.92
C PRO A 58 -9.99 -7.74 9.30
N ASP A 59 -9.86 -8.82 10.08
CA ASP A 59 -9.21 -8.73 11.37
C ASP A 59 -7.80 -8.19 11.20
N CYS A 60 -7.39 -7.33 12.12
CA CYS A 60 -6.04 -6.82 12.13
C CYS A 60 -5.08 -7.94 12.51
N PRO A 61 -3.96 -8.15 11.80
CA PRO A 61 -2.94 -9.12 12.19
C PRO A 61 -2.13 -8.69 13.42
N ARG A 62 -2.35 -7.48 13.93
CA ARG A 62 -1.61 -6.92 15.08
C ARG A 62 -2.42 -6.91 16.37
N CYS A 63 -3.66 -6.44 16.31
CA CYS A 63 -4.54 -6.34 17.48
C CYS A 63 -5.75 -7.30 17.39
N GLY A 64 -5.68 -8.28 16.52
CA GLY A 64 -6.70 -9.31 16.29
C GLY A 64 -6.06 -10.56 15.69
N ASN A 65 -6.87 -11.41 15.06
CA ASN A 65 -6.45 -12.71 14.52
C ASN A 65 -6.25 -12.69 12.99
N GLY A 66 -5.98 -11.50 12.42
CA GLY A 66 -5.70 -11.37 11.00
C GLY A 66 -4.39 -12.07 10.61
N ILE A 67 -4.28 -12.43 9.33
CA ILE A 67 -3.02 -12.92 8.75
C ILE A 67 -2.45 -11.80 7.88
N LEU A 68 -1.16 -11.51 8.05
CA LEU A 68 -0.44 -10.54 7.23
C LEU A 68 0.23 -11.26 6.06
N ALA A 69 0.07 -10.71 4.87
CA ALA A 69 0.86 -11.10 3.71
C ALA A 69 2.20 -10.36 3.78
N ASP A 70 3.22 -11.03 4.34
CA ASP A 70 4.47 -10.39 4.76
C ASP A 70 5.25 -9.74 3.59
N ALA A 71 5.31 -10.39 2.43
CA ALA A 71 6.01 -9.85 1.26
C ALA A 71 5.33 -8.58 0.71
N GLU A 72 4.02 -8.62 0.53
CA GLU A 72 3.23 -7.49 0.04
C GLU A 72 3.20 -6.35 1.06
N TYR A 73 3.20 -6.68 2.34
CA TYR A 73 3.35 -5.69 3.40
C TYR A 73 4.73 -5.04 3.36
N ALA A 74 5.81 -5.81 3.18
CA ALA A 74 7.16 -5.26 3.06
C ALA A 74 7.26 -4.29 1.88
N GLU A 75 6.70 -4.64 0.71
CA GLU A 75 6.63 -3.72 -0.43
C GLU A 75 5.79 -2.48 -0.13
N LEU A 76 4.61 -2.66 0.47
CA LEU A 76 3.75 -1.54 0.83
C LEU A 76 4.38 -0.63 1.90
N LEU A 77 5.23 -1.17 2.79
CA LEU A 77 6.02 -0.42 3.75
C LEU A 77 7.03 0.47 3.05
N GLY A 78 7.73 -0.03 2.02
CA GLY A 78 8.61 0.80 1.20
C GLY A 78 7.85 1.97 0.54
N TRP A 79 6.72 1.68 -0.09
CA TRP A 79 5.83 2.71 -0.65
C TRP A 79 5.34 3.71 0.39
N TYR A 80 4.97 3.23 1.59
CA TYR A 80 4.54 4.07 2.69
C TYR A 80 5.65 5.02 3.13
N LEU A 81 6.89 4.55 3.23
CA LEU A 81 8.02 5.36 3.69
C LEU A 81 8.41 6.44 2.69
N GLY A 82 8.34 6.17 1.38
CA GLY A 82 8.55 7.21 0.37
C GLY A 82 7.32 8.11 0.18
N ASP A 83 6.44 7.72 -0.74
CA ASP A 83 5.33 8.56 -1.21
C ASP A 83 4.00 8.37 -0.46
N GLY A 84 3.96 7.47 0.52
CA GLY A 84 2.75 7.20 1.27
C GLY A 84 2.50 8.14 2.44
N HIS A 85 1.23 8.30 2.81
CA HIS A 85 0.82 8.95 4.05
C HIS A 85 -0.53 8.43 4.53
N ILE A 86 -0.80 8.60 5.82
CA ILE A 86 -2.07 8.19 6.44
C ILE A 86 -2.81 9.43 6.93
N THR A 87 -4.11 9.51 6.62
CA THR A 87 -4.99 10.57 7.14
C THR A 87 -6.14 10.01 7.96
N LEU A 88 -6.57 10.74 8.99
CA LEU A 88 -7.74 10.43 9.77
C LEU A 88 -9.00 10.97 9.06
N GLY A 89 -9.91 10.06 8.72
CA GLY A 89 -11.20 10.37 8.12
C GLY A 89 -12.36 10.38 9.12
N ARG A 90 -13.58 10.52 8.60
CA ARG A 90 -14.81 10.49 9.41
C ARG A 90 -14.94 9.16 10.15
N ARG A 91 -15.57 9.19 11.33
CA ARG A 91 -15.84 8.00 12.17
C ARG A 91 -14.58 7.23 12.59
N GLY A 92 -13.45 7.93 12.71
CA GLY A 92 -12.18 7.34 13.16
C GLY A 92 -11.56 6.36 12.16
N VAL A 93 -11.85 6.48 10.87
CA VAL A 93 -11.30 5.58 9.84
C VAL A 93 -10.04 6.21 9.25
N HIS A 94 -8.94 5.46 9.26
CA HIS A 94 -7.69 5.90 8.62
C HIS A 94 -7.71 5.57 7.13
N ASN A 95 -7.13 6.45 6.32
CA ASN A 95 -6.95 6.27 4.88
C ASN A 95 -5.45 6.25 4.61
N LEU A 96 -4.95 5.14 4.07
CA LEU A 96 -3.61 5.07 3.51
C LEU A 96 -3.70 5.60 2.08
N HIS A 97 -2.87 6.58 1.76
CA HIS A 97 -2.71 7.15 0.43
C HIS A 97 -1.27 6.92 -0.02
N VAL A 98 -1.09 6.54 -1.28
CA VAL A 98 0.22 6.54 -1.94
C VAL A 98 0.04 7.30 -3.25
N VAL A 99 0.94 8.26 -3.49
CA VAL A 99 0.93 9.10 -4.69
C VAL A 99 2.08 8.62 -5.58
N ASN A 100 1.83 8.33 -6.85
CA ASN A 100 2.89 7.94 -7.77
C ASN A 100 2.67 8.61 -9.13
N ASP A 101 3.74 8.81 -9.89
CA ASP A 101 3.66 9.40 -11.22
C ASP A 101 2.75 8.56 -12.13
N ARG A 102 1.92 9.24 -12.92
CA ARG A 102 0.96 8.61 -13.82
C ARG A 102 1.62 7.80 -14.94
N GLN A 103 2.88 8.10 -15.26
CA GLN A 103 3.62 7.36 -16.27
C GLN A 103 3.92 5.92 -15.86
N TYR A 104 4.02 5.63 -14.55
CA TYR A 104 4.34 4.31 -14.02
C TYR A 104 3.08 3.45 -13.86
N ARG A 105 2.54 2.96 -14.98
CA ARG A 105 1.24 2.29 -15.04
C ARG A 105 1.23 0.94 -14.34
N ASP A 106 2.30 0.17 -14.50
CA ASP A 106 2.39 -1.17 -13.91
C ASP A 106 2.59 -1.09 -12.40
N ASP A 107 3.40 -0.14 -11.93
CA ASP A 107 3.56 0.14 -10.51
C ASP A 107 2.27 0.65 -9.89
N ASN A 108 1.52 1.51 -10.58
CA ASN A 108 0.21 1.96 -10.11
C ASN A 108 -0.82 0.80 -10.04
N ALA A 109 -0.79 -0.14 -10.98
CA ALA A 109 -1.62 -1.34 -10.93
C ALA A 109 -1.21 -2.24 -9.76
N ARG A 110 0.08 -2.55 -9.64
CA ARG A 110 0.64 -3.37 -8.55
C ARG A 110 0.35 -2.78 -7.18
N LEU A 111 0.46 -1.47 -7.03
CA LEU A 111 0.16 -0.76 -5.78
C LEU A 111 -1.29 -0.99 -5.33
N ARG A 112 -2.25 -1.02 -6.27
CA ARG A 112 -3.65 -1.37 -5.96
C ARG A 112 -3.77 -2.82 -5.52
N ASP A 113 -3.05 -3.72 -6.18
CA ASP A 113 -3.10 -5.15 -5.86
C ASP A 113 -2.53 -5.42 -4.47
N ILE A 114 -1.32 -4.92 -4.14
CA ILE A 114 -0.70 -5.11 -2.83
C ILE A 114 -1.54 -4.49 -1.71
N MET A 115 -2.17 -3.33 -1.93
CA MET A 115 -3.08 -2.74 -0.94
C MET A 115 -4.32 -3.62 -0.68
N SER A 116 -4.80 -4.35 -1.70
CA SER A 116 -5.92 -5.28 -1.56
C SER A 116 -5.53 -6.60 -0.89
N ILE A 117 -4.27 -7.03 -1.06
CA ILE A 117 -3.71 -8.23 -0.42
C ILE A 117 -3.43 -7.96 1.06
N VAL A 118 -2.76 -6.85 1.39
CA VAL A 118 -2.44 -6.46 2.78
C VAL A 118 -3.70 -6.15 3.59
N LYS A 119 -4.75 -5.63 2.94
CA LYS A 119 -6.09 -5.50 3.52
C LYS A 119 -7.09 -6.38 2.76
N PRO A 120 -7.20 -7.67 3.09
CA PRO A 120 -8.15 -8.57 2.44
C PRO A 120 -9.58 -8.03 2.45
N GLY A 121 -10.29 -8.16 1.33
CA GLY A 121 -11.63 -7.57 1.15
C GLY A 121 -11.65 -6.04 1.08
N GLY A 122 -10.48 -5.38 1.15
CA GLY A 122 -10.28 -3.98 0.81
C GLY A 122 -10.54 -3.71 -0.66
N ARG A 123 -11.00 -2.50 -0.96
CA ARG A 123 -11.18 -2.02 -2.33
C ARG A 123 -10.37 -0.74 -2.50
N PRO A 124 -9.07 -0.84 -2.81
CA PRO A 124 -8.27 0.32 -3.14
C PRO A 124 -8.90 1.05 -4.33
N HIS A 125 -9.01 2.36 -4.22
CA HIS A 125 -9.54 3.22 -5.28
C HIS A 125 -8.46 4.20 -5.70
N THR A 126 -8.52 4.62 -6.96
CA THR A 126 -7.56 5.57 -7.54
C THR A 126 -8.23 6.87 -7.90
N ARG A 127 -7.50 7.97 -7.76
CA ARG A 127 -7.88 9.29 -8.25
C ARG A 127 -6.73 9.88 -9.04
N ASP A 128 -6.99 10.31 -10.27
CA ASP A 128 -6.03 11.08 -11.06
C ASP A 128 -5.92 12.51 -10.51
N VAL A 129 -4.68 12.99 -10.42
CA VAL A 129 -4.32 14.38 -10.17
C VAL A 129 -3.31 14.82 -11.24
N PRO A 130 -3.07 16.13 -11.46
CA PRO A 130 -2.11 16.57 -12.46
C PRO A 130 -0.73 15.91 -12.25
N GLY A 131 -0.30 15.10 -13.22
CA GLY A 131 0.99 14.39 -13.21
C GLY A 131 1.06 13.10 -12.37
N ALA A 132 0.03 12.75 -11.59
CA ALA A 132 0.12 11.61 -10.67
C ALA A 132 -1.22 10.88 -10.46
N VAL A 133 -1.12 9.66 -9.93
CA VAL A 133 -2.24 8.84 -9.47
C VAL A 133 -2.14 8.71 -7.96
N VAL A 134 -3.25 8.98 -7.27
CA VAL A 134 -3.37 8.73 -5.82
C VAL A 134 -4.14 7.44 -5.64
N THR A 135 -3.49 6.43 -5.04
CA THR A 135 -4.13 5.17 -4.66
C THR A 135 -4.44 5.19 -3.17
N THR A 136 -5.71 4.93 -2.82
CA THR A 136 -6.19 5.04 -1.45
C THR A 136 -6.98 3.82 -1.02
N VAL A 137 -6.75 3.37 0.21
CA VAL A 137 -7.55 2.32 0.86
C VAL A 137 -7.81 2.68 2.32
N SER A 138 -9.05 2.49 2.77
CA SER A 138 -9.48 2.88 4.11
C SER A 138 -9.51 1.68 5.06
N TRP A 139 -8.91 1.80 6.24
CA TRP A 139 -8.98 0.80 7.30
C TRP A 139 -8.66 1.43 8.64
N LYS A 140 -9.39 1.06 9.70
CA LYS A 140 -9.11 1.57 11.04
C LYS A 140 -7.71 1.20 11.54
N HIS A 141 -7.18 0.07 11.09
CA HIS A 141 -5.93 -0.52 11.59
C HIS A 141 -4.68 -0.16 10.78
N TRP A 142 -4.76 0.79 9.84
CA TRP A 142 -3.53 1.26 9.18
C TRP A 142 -2.44 1.72 10.16
N PRO A 143 -2.74 2.45 11.25
CA PRO A 143 -1.73 2.78 12.25
C PRO A 143 -1.14 1.57 12.99
N CYS A 144 -1.87 0.45 13.07
CA CYS A 144 -1.33 -0.79 13.65
C CYS A 144 -0.24 -1.40 12.76
N LEU A 145 -0.38 -1.25 11.43
CA LEU A 145 0.59 -1.76 10.44
C LEU A 145 1.69 -0.74 10.14
N PHE A 146 1.43 0.55 10.35
CA PHE A 146 2.38 1.63 10.15
C PHE A 146 2.49 2.46 11.43
N PRO A 147 3.10 1.89 12.50
CA PRO A 147 3.25 2.58 13.79
C PRO A 147 4.14 3.82 13.68
N GLN A 148 4.88 3.97 12.57
CA GLN A 148 5.59 5.19 12.19
C GLN A 148 4.65 6.37 11.89
N HIS A 149 3.32 6.16 11.83
CA HIS A 149 2.35 7.22 11.69
C HIS A 149 2.34 8.16 12.91
N GLY A 150 2.23 9.46 12.65
CA GLY A 150 2.20 10.50 13.66
C GLY A 150 1.90 11.88 13.05
N PRO A 151 1.85 12.94 13.87
CA PRO A 151 1.67 14.30 13.38
C PRO A 151 2.90 14.80 12.59
N GLY A 152 2.72 15.90 11.86
CA GLY A 152 3.81 16.58 11.15
C GLY A 152 4.31 15.87 9.88
N ARG A 153 5.46 16.34 9.36
CA ARG A 153 6.10 15.74 8.19
C ARG A 153 6.83 14.46 8.60
N LYS A 154 6.81 13.46 7.72
CA LYS A 154 7.40 12.14 7.98
C LYS A 154 8.90 12.18 8.30
N HIS A 155 9.65 13.11 7.70
CA HIS A 155 11.10 13.25 7.93
C HIS A 155 11.46 14.04 9.19
N ASP A 156 10.50 14.68 9.85
CA ASP A 156 10.73 15.43 11.09
C ASP A 156 10.51 14.58 12.35
N ARG A 157 10.20 13.28 12.17
CA ARG A 157 9.91 12.35 13.26
C ARG A 157 10.78 11.09 13.15
N PRO A 158 11.04 10.39 14.26
CA PRO A 158 11.71 9.10 14.24
C PRO A 158 10.94 8.09 13.40
N ILE A 159 11.64 7.36 12.54
CA ILE A 159 11.13 6.23 11.75
C ILE A 159 11.88 4.98 12.21
N VAL A 160 11.33 4.31 13.22
CA VAL A 160 11.88 3.08 13.77
C VAL A 160 10.93 1.94 13.44
N LEU A 161 11.48 0.85 12.91
CA LEU A 161 10.72 -0.39 12.69
C LEU A 161 10.58 -1.16 14.00
N ASP A 162 9.35 -1.58 14.31
CA ASP A 162 9.10 -2.56 15.37
C ASP A 162 9.80 -3.89 15.04
N ASP A 163 10.11 -4.70 16.05
CA ASP A 163 10.79 -5.99 15.87
C ASP A 163 10.08 -6.92 14.88
N TRP A 164 8.75 -6.88 14.84
CA TRP A 164 7.98 -7.68 13.88
C TRP A 164 8.11 -7.14 12.46
N GLN A 165 8.17 -5.82 12.25
CA GLN A 165 8.41 -5.22 10.93
C GLN A 165 9.82 -5.56 10.45
N ARG A 166 10.81 -5.52 11.36
CA ARG A 166 12.19 -5.93 11.05
C ARG A 166 12.25 -7.35 10.54
N ARG A 167 11.64 -8.31 11.26
CA ARG A 167 11.58 -9.72 10.82
C ARG A 167 10.93 -9.89 9.45
N VAL A 168 9.85 -9.13 9.18
CA VAL A 168 9.19 -9.18 7.87
C VAL A 168 10.09 -8.65 6.76
N VAL A 169 10.82 -7.55 7.00
CA VAL A 169 11.79 -7.01 6.02
C VAL A 169 12.99 -7.93 5.85
N GLU A 170 13.53 -8.52 6.92
CA GLU A 170 14.62 -9.49 6.86
C GLU A 170 14.26 -10.72 6.02
N ALA A 171 13.02 -11.18 6.14
CA ALA A 171 12.50 -12.29 5.34
C ALA A 171 12.16 -11.88 3.89
N ASN A 172 11.85 -10.61 3.65
CA ASN A 172 11.37 -10.10 2.35
C ASN A 172 12.10 -8.81 1.89
N PRO A 173 13.45 -8.75 1.88
CA PRO A 173 14.17 -7.50 1.69
C PRO A 173 14.00 -6.96 0.27
N ALA A 174 13.90 -7.85 -0.73
CA ALA A 174 13.65 -7.47 -2.12
C ALA A 174 12.32 -6.73 -2.30
N ALA A 175 11.25 -7.20 -1.63
CA ALA A 175 9.94 -6.57 -1.68
C ALA A 175 9.99 -5.18 -1.03
N PHE A 176 10.63 -5.06 0.13
CA PHE A 176 10.84 -3.77 0.81
C PHE A 176 11.61 -2.77 -0.07
N LEU A 177 12.72 -3.21 -0.66
CA LEU A 177 13.53 -2.38 -1.57
C LEU A 177 12.73 -1.98 -2.82
N ARG A 178 11.90 -2.87 -3.37
CA ARG A 178 11.02 -2.53 -4.49
C ARG A 178 10.13 -1.36 -4.11
N GLY A 179 9.46 -1.40 -2.96
CA GLY A 179 8.64 -0.30 -2.49
C GLY A 179 9.41 1.03 -2.40
N LEU A 180 10.61 1.02 -1.81
CA LEU A 180 11.43 2.23 -1.66
C LEU A 180 11.92 2.82 -3.00
N PHE A 181 12.45 1.98 -3.88
CA PHE A 181 12.98 2.44 -5.17
C PHE A 181 11.88 2.79 -6.17
N HIS A 182 10.70 2.16 -6.06
CA HIS A 182 9.57 2.48 -6.92
C HIS A 182 8.81 3.72 -6.44
N SER A 183 8.94 4.12 -5.18
CA SER A 183 8.53 5.46 -4.72
C SER A 183 9.59 6.52 -5.04
N ASP A 184 10.61 6.65 -4.17
CA ASP A 184 11.60 7.74 -4.17
C ASP A 184 12.88 7.41 -4.97
N GLY A 185 12.90 6.25 -5.61
CA GLY A 185 14.03 5.84 -6.44
C GLY A 185 13.93 6.35 -7.88
N CYS A 186 15.08 6.53 -8.51
CA CYS A 186 15.19 6.83 -9.92
C CYS A 186 16.23 5.93 -10.57
N ARG A 187 15.85 5.27 -11.67
CA ARG A 187 16.75 4.47 -12.50
C ARG A 187 17.22 5.31 -13.69
N VAL A 188 18.47 5.74 -13.66
CA VAL A 188 19.05 6.62 -14.68
C VAL A 188 20.05 5.84 -15.54
N ARG A 189 20.13 6.20 -16.83
CA ARG A 189 21.19 5.75 -17.74
C ARG A 189 22.15 6.90 -18.02
N ASN A 190 23.27 6.94 -17.32
CA ASN A 190 24.36 7.86 -17.67
C ASN A 190 25.12 7.29 -18.87
N TRP A 191 25.62 8.13 -19.75
CA TRP A 191 26.42 7.69 -20.90
C TRP A 191 27.65 8.56 -21.08
N ALA A 192 28.74 7.96 -21.57
CA ALA A 192 29.96 8.67 -21.93
C ALA A 192 30.57 8.06 -23.20
N THR A 193 31.24 8.86 -24.01
CA THR A 193 32.00 8.38 -25.17
C THR A 193 33.48 8.31 -24.80
N ARG A 194 34.16 7.23 -25.22
CA ARG A 194 35.62 7.12 -25.14
C ARG A 194 36.20 6.71 -26.49
N PRO A 195 37.32 7.30 -26.93
CA PRO A 195 38.04 6.82 -28.11
C PRO A 195 38.65 5.45 -27.82
N VAL A 196 38.35 4.47 -28.67
CA VAL A 196 38.88 3.09 -28.61
C VAL A 196 39.19 2.66 -30.04
N ALA A 197 40.43 2.25 -30.31
CA ALA A 197 40.87 1.76 -31.62
C ALA A 197 40.48 2.67 -32.81
N GLY A 198 40.66 3.99 -32.66
CA GLY A 198 40.37 4.96 -33.72
C GLY A 198 38.89 5.34 -33.90
N GLY A 199 37.97 4.75 -33.13
CA GLY A 199 36.54 5.10 -33.14
C GLY A 199 36.03 5.60 -31.78
N LEU A 200 34.94 6.37 -31.78
CA LEU A 200 34.24 6.75 -30.55
C LEU A 200 33.28 5.62 -30.13
N LYS A 201 33.50 5.06 -28.94
CA LYS A 201 32.60 4.05 -28.35
C LYS A 201 31.78 4.68 -27.21
N ARG A 202 30.46 4.55 -27.28
CA ARG A 202 29.53 4.93 -26.20
C ARG A 202 29.49 3.84 -25.13
N TYR A 203 29.58 4.24 -23.87
CA TYR A 203 29.45 3.40 -22.69
C TYR A 203 28.26 3.88 -21.87
N ASP A 204 27.32 2.98 -21.60
CA ASP A 204 26.17 3.24 -20.74
C ASP A 204 26.43 2.70 -19.34
N TYR A 205 26.19 3.54 -18.35
CA TYR A 205 26.37 3.28 -16.92
C TYR A 205 24.99 3.40 -16.25
N PRO A 206 24.25 2.27 -16.12
CA PRO A 206 22.99 2.29 -15.41
C PRO A 206 23.26 2.56 -13.93
N ARG A 207 22.34 3.29 -13.30
CA ARG A 207 22.43 3.65 -11.89
C ARG A 207 21.04 3.71 -11.29
N TRP A 208 20.91 3.20 -10.07
CA TRP A 208 19.79 3.53 -9.19
C TRP A 208 20.22 4.61 -8.20
N GLN A 209 19.34 5.57 -7.97
CA GLN A 209 19.45 6.57 -6.92
C GLN A 209 18.19 6.54 -6.06
N PHE A 210 18.34 6.53 -4.75
CA PHE A 210 17.26 6.69 -3.78
C PHE A 210 17.49 7.98 -3.03
N THR A 211 16.54 8.91 -3.10
CA THR A 211 16.69 10.25 -2.51
C THR A 211 15.60 10.48 -1.47
N ASN A 212 15.99 10.62 -0.20
CA ASN A 212 15.04 10.88 0.88
C ASN A 212 15.67 11.80 1.94
N VAL A 213 14.89 12.72 2.50
CA VAL A 213 15.35 13.69 3.50
C VAL A 213 15.58 13.03 4.86
N SER A 214 14.74 12.07 5.25
CA SER A 214 14.84 11.35 6.52
C SER A 214 16.12 10.52 6.57
N ALA A 215 16.93 10.71 7.61
CA ALA A 215 18.11 9.87 7.86
C ALA A 215 17.69 8.42 8.10
N ASP A 216 16.72 8.21 8.97
CA ASP A 216 16.18 6.89 9.32
C ASP A 216 15.71 6.10 8.09
N ILE A 217 14.96 6.73 7.16
CA ILE A 217 14.52 6.05 5.93
C ILE A 217 15.71 5.69 5.04
N ARG A 218 16.73 6.56 4.95
CA ARG A 218 17.96 6.23 4.22
C ARG A 218 18.72 5.06 4.86
N GLU A 219 18.81 5.04 6.19
CA GLU A 219 19.45 3.94 6.93
C GLU A 219 18.70 2.62 6.72
N LEU A 220 17.36 2.64 6.71
CA LEU A 220 16.56 1.47 6.37
C LEU A 220 16.79 1.00 4.93
N CYS A 221 16.95 1.94 3.98
CA CYS A 221 17.29 1.61 2.58
C CYS A 221 18.68 0.95 2.49
N CYS A 222 19.69 1.51 3.15
CA CYS A 222 21.04 0.95 3.23
C CYS A 222 21.03 -0.45 3.83
N TRP A 223 20.35 -0.61 4.98
CA TRP A 223 20.18 -1.91 5.63
C TRP A 223 19.49 -2.94 4.71
N GLY A 224 18.42 -2.55 4.02
CA GLY A 224 17.76 -3.40 3.03
C GLY A 224 18.69 -3.83 1.89
N LEU A 225 19.55 -2.93 1.40
CA LEU A 225 20.55 -3.22 0.37
C LEU A 225 21.64 -4.16 0.90
N ASP A 226 22.07 -4.00 2.15
CA ASP A 226 23.05 -4.87 2.81
C ASP A 226 22.50 -6.29 2.97
N LEU A 227 21.22 -6.46 3.32
CA LEU A 227 20.55 -7.77 3.43
C LEU A 227 20.55 -8.56 2.12
N VAL A 228 20.61 -7.89 0.97
CA VAL A 228 20.66 -8.53 -0.36
C VAL A 228 22.03 -8.41 -1.03
N GLU A 229 23.04 -8.00 -0.27
CA GLU A 229 24.44 -7.87 -0.69
C GLU A 229 24.63 -6.95 -1.92
N VAL A 230 23.78 -5.93 -2.06
CA VAL A 230 23.88 -4.94 -3.15
C VAL A 230 24.74 -3.76 -2.69
N PRO A 231 25.98 -3.61 -3.19
CA PRO A 231 26.86 -2.54 -2.74
C PRO A 231 26.33 -1.18 -3.16
N TRP A 232 26.28 -0.27 -2.19
CA TRP A 232 25.78 1.09 -2.35
C TRP A 232 26.81 2.12 -1.89
N ARG A 233 26.55 3.38 -2.25
CA ARG A 233 27.30 4.53 -1.75
C ARG A 233 26.35 5.68 -1.49
N GLN A 234 26.53 6.38 -0.38
CA GLN A 234 25.90 7.67 -0.17
C GLN A 234 26.64 8.73 -1.01
N SER A 235 26.01 9.18 -2.10
CA SER A 235 26.61 10.12 -3.05
C SER A 235 26.38 11.57 -2.68
N ARG A 236 25.35 11.84 -1.87
CA ARG A 236 25.04 13.13 -1.24
C ARG A 236 24.40 12.88 0.12
N TRP A 237 24.32 13.93 0.96
CA TRP A 237 23.73 13.82 2.31
C TRP A 237 22.33 13.17 2.33
N ASN A 238 21.54 13.34 1.27
CA ASN A 238 20.20 12.77 1.13
C ASN A 238 20.04 11.70 0.03
N CYS A 239 21.14 11.21 -0.56
CA CYS A 239 21.06 10.33 -1.73
C CYS A 239 21.94 9.08 -1.60
N ILE A 240 21.30 7.92 -1.65
CA ILE A 240 21.94 6.59 -1.73
C ILE A 240 21.99 6.19 -3.20
N SER A 241 23.09 5.60 -3.65
CA SER A 241 23.32 5.29 -5.06
C SER A 241 23.89 3.88 -5.23
N VAL A 242 23.29 3.11 -6.13
CA VAL A 242 23.78 1.82 -6.61
C VAL A 242 24.25 2.03 -8.04
N SER A 243 25.56 1.93 -8.27
CA SER A 243 26.19 2.35 -9.54
C SER A 243 27.12 1.31 -10.16
N ARG A 244 27.49 0.26 -9.43
CA ARG A 244 28.28 -0.83 -10.01
C ARG A 244 27.37 -1.65 -10.91
N ARG A 245 27.87 -2.07 -12.08
CA ARG A 245 27.04 -2.67 -13.13
C ARG A 245 26.37 -3.95 -12.64
N GLU A 246 27.13 -4.80 -11.95
CA GLU A 246 26.68 -6.03 -11.31
C GLU A 246 25.66 -5.76 -10.20
N ALA A 247 25.86 -4.72 -9.39
CA ALA A 247 24.96 -4.34 -8.32
C ALA A 247 23.62 -3.81 -8.85
N VAL A 248 23.66 -3.03 -9.93
CA VAL A 248 22.45 -2.54 -10.60
C VAL A 248 21.69 -3.68 -11.26
N ALA A 249 22.38 -4.62 -11.92
CA ALA A 249 21.74 -5.80 -12.49
C ALA A 249 21.09 -6.67 -11.41
N ARG A 250 21.78 -6.87 -10.28
CA ARG A 250 21.22 -7.58 -9.13
C ARG A 250 20.00 -6.87 -8.56
N LEU A 251 20.05 -5.55 -8.39
CA LEU A 251 18.91 -4.81 -7.91
C LEU A 251 17.74 -4.88 -8.89
N ASP A 252 17.99 -4.71 -10.20
CA ASP A 252 16.96 -4.84 -11.25
C ASP A 252 16.28 -6.22 -11.25
N GLU A 253 17.03 -7.30 -11.00
CA GLU A 253 16.47 -8.65 -10.85
C GLU A 253 15.54 -8.76 -9.64
N LEU A 254 15.94 -8.16 -8.51
CA LEU A 254 15.21 -8.23 -7.26
C LEU A 254 13.94 -7.38 -7.26
N ILE A 255 14.02 -6.15 -7.77
CA ILE A 255 12.93 -5.18 -7.66
C ILE A 255 12.14 -5.02 -8.95
N GLY A 256 12.64 -5.53 -10.08
CA GLY A 256 12.01 -5.40 -11.39
C GLY A 256 12.11 -3.98 -11.98
N PRO A 257 11.50 -3.76 -13.15
CA PRO A 257 11.48 -2.46 -13.79
C PRO A 257 10.46 -1.53 -13.11
N LYS A 258 10.80 -0.24 -13.03
CA LYS A 258 9.88 0.83 -12.61
C LYS A 258 9.10 1.34 -13.82
N THR A 259 7.83 0.96 -13.94
CA THR A 259 7.00 1.11 -15.15
C THR A 259 5.53 1.38 -14.88
#